data_AF-A0A914CT02-F1
#
_entry.id   AF-A0A914CT02-F1
#
_cell.length_a   1.000
_cell.length_b   1.000
_cell.length_c   1.000
_cell.angle_alpha   90.00
_cell.angle_beta   90.00
_cell.angle_gamma   90.00
#
_symmetry.space_group_name_H-M   'P 1'
#
loop_
_entity.id
_entity.type
_entity.pdbx_description
1 polymer ?
#
loop_
_entity_poly.entity_id
_entity_poly.type
_entity_poly.pdbx_seq_one_letter_code
_entity_poly.pdbx_strand_id
1 'polypeptide(L)'
;MFIDAKVIVTKVTWRKDELYYINCTATPPLVNFVIGSNTYTLDNKQMVIPHGEESVVGAQNATVKCFWGVFPFDFGGFGPSWIIGDPFIRQYCSTYDVVNKRIGFSAANGA
;
A
#
# COMPACT_ATOMS: atom_id res chain seq x y z
N MET A 1 -4.72 13.43 14.56
CA MET A 1 -4.84 12.04 14.09
C MET A 1 -3.43 11.49 13.98
N PHE A 2 -3.03 10.62 14.91
CA PHE A 2 -1.77 9.90 14.78
C PHE A 2 -2.08 8.57 14.11
N ILE A 3 -1.40 8.27 13.00
CA ILE A 3 -1.43 6.96 12.36
C ILE A 3 -0.21 6.23 12.90
N ASP A 4 -0.41 5.23 13.74
CA ASP A 4 0.65 4.30 14.12
C ASP A 4 0.60 3.11 13.16
N ALA A 5 1.51 3.12 12.17
CA ALA A 5 1.67 2.04 11.22
C ALA A 5 3.01 1.35 11.46
N LYS A 6 2.96 0.10 11.91
CA LYS A 6 4.14 -0.76 12.10
C LYS A 6 4.15 -1.84 11.04
N VAL A 7 4.98 -1.67 10.02
CA VAL A 7 5.15 -2.65 8.94
C VAL A 7 6.44 -3.43 9.18
N ILE A 8 6.32 -4.73 9.50
CA ILE A 8 7.46 -5.64 9.62
C ILE A 8 7.25 -6.78 8.63
N VAL A 9 8.07 -6.80 7.57
CA VAL A 9 8.07 -7.89 6.58
C VAL A 9 9.51 -8.36 6.36
N THR A 10 9.75 -9.67 6.53
CA THR A 10 11.09 -10.27 6.57
C THR A 10 11.58 -10.81 5.23
N LYS A 11 10.75 -10.78 4.17
CA LYS A 11 11.06 -11.37 2.85
C LYS A 11 10.87 -10.38 1.70
N VAL A 12 11.32 -9.13 1.88
CA VAL A 12 11.36 -8.11 0.84
C VAL A 12 12.80 -7.73 0.52
N THR A 13 13.09 -7.39 -0.73
CA THR A 13 14.43 -7.02 -1.21
C THR A 13 14.41 -5.58 -1.70
N TRP A 14 15.25 -4.72 -1.13
CA TRP A 14 15.46 -3.35 -1.61
C TRP A 14 16.30 -3.33 -2.89
N ARG A 15 15.95 -2.48 -3.86
CA ARG A 15 16.70 -2.30 -5.12
C ARG A 15 17.02 -0.82 -5.40
N LYS A 16 17.85 -0.59 -6.41
CA LYS A 16 18.40 0.76 -6.75
C LYS A 16 17.38 1.76 -7.28
N ASP A 17 16.22 1.27 -7.68
CA ASP A 17 15.05 2.05 -8.09
C ASP A 17 14.20 2.49 -6.88
N GLU A 18 14.73 2.36 -5.68
CA GLU A 18 14.11 2.81 -4.42
C GLU A 18 12.77 2.14 -4.10
N LEU A 19 12.63 0.89 -4.54
CA LEU A 19 11.46 0.06 -4.29
C LEU A 19 11.84 -1.25 -3.58
N TYR A 20 10.91 -1.73 -2.76
CA TYR A 20 10.98 -3.06 -2.18
C TYR A 20 10.29 -4.06 -3.10
N TYR A 21 11.00 -5.14 -3.40
CA TYR A 21 10.51 -6.24 -4.22
C TYR A 21 10.12 -7.42 -3.35
N ILE A 22 9.04 -8.10 -3.74
CA ILE A 22 8.55 -9.31 -3.08
C ILE A 22 8.23 -10.36 -4.14
N ASN A 23 8.30 -11.65 -3.77
CA ASN A 23 7.81 -12.71 -4.65
C ASN A 23 6.31 -12.52 -4.89
N CYS A 24 5.86 -12.57 -6.15
CA CYS A 24 4.46 -12.40 -6.53
C CYS A 24 3.51 -13.43 -5.90
N THR A 25 4.01 -14.61 -5.52
CA THR A 25 3.20 -15.64 -4.85
C THR A 25 3.31 -15.58 -3.33
N ALA A 26 4.00 -14.57 -2.78
CA ALA A 26 4.13 -14.43 -1.33
C ALA A 26 2.78 -14.10 -0.69
N THR A 27 2.57 -14.64 0.51
CA THR A 27 1.46 -14.33 1.41
C THR A 27 1.99 -13.62 2.66
N PRO A 28 2.31 -12.31 2.56
CA PRO A 28 2.79 -11.53 3.69
C PRO A 28 1.72 -11.40 4.79
N PRO A 29 2.12 -11.02 6.02
CA PRO A 29 1.17 -10.74 7.09
C PRO A 29 0.19 -9.63 6.70
N LEU A 30 -1.00 -9.66 7.32
CA LEU A 30 -1.97 -8.57 7.20
C LEU A 30 -1.38 -7.27 7.77
N VAL A 31 -1.72 -6.15 7.14
CA VAL A 31 -1.29 -4.83 7.58
C VAL A 31 -2.46 -4.12 8.23
N ASN A 32 -2.29 -3.71 9.49
CA ASN A 32 -3.32 -3.01 10.24
C ASN A 32 -3.00 -1.51 10.28
N PHE A 33 -3.96 -0.70 9.85
CA PHE A 33 -3.96 0.76 10.06
C PHE A 33 -4.90 1.07 11.23
N VAL A 34 -4.33 1.60 12.32
CA VAL A 34 -5.12 2.06 13.46
C VAL A 34 -5.33 3.57 13.30
N ILE A 35 -6.59 3.97 13.15
CA ILE A 35 -7.00 5.38 13.01
C ILE A 35 -8.05 5.68 14.07
N GLY A 36 -7.64 6.42 15.10
CA GLY A 36 -8.49 6.65 16.27
C GLY A 36 -8.77 5.33 17.01
N SER A 37 -10.04 5.00 17.20
CA SER A 37 -10.49 3.73 17.81
C SER A 37 -10.74 2.60 16.80
N ASN A 38 -10.55 2.86 15.51
CA ASN A 38 -10.90 1.93 14.44
C ASN A 38 -9.65 1.28 13.87
N THR A 39 -9.75 -0.01 13.59
CA THR A 39 -8.69 -0.79 12.92
C THR A 39 -9.16 -1.14 11.51
N TYR A 40 -8.34 -0.77 10.52
CA TYR A 40 -8.53 -1.08 9.11
C TYR A 40 -7.45 -2.06 8.69
N THR A 41 -7.84 -3.31 8.40
CA THR A 41 -6.92 -4.39 8.06
C THR A 41 -6.87 -4.57 6.55
N LEU A 42 -5.70 -4.41 5.95
CA LEU A 42 -5.48 -4.73 4.54
C LEU A 42 -5.21 -6.21 4.35
N ASP A 43 -5.83 -6.76 3.33
CA ASP A 43 -5.53 -8.09 2.84
C ASP A 43 -4.12 -8.14 2.27
N ASN A 44 -3.46 -9.27 2.48
CA ASN A 44 -2.08 -9.48 2.05
C ASN A 44 -1.88 -9.28 0.54
N LYS A 45 -2.89 -9.61 -0.28
CA LYS A 45 -2.87 -9.44 -1.74
C LYS A 45 -2.84 -7.97 -2.16
N GLN A 46 -3.42 -7.06 -1.38
CA GLN A 46 -3.40 -5.63 -1.70
C GLN A 46 -2.00 -5.03 -1.58
N MET A 47 -1.12 -5.68 -0.82
CA MET A 47 0.24 -5.24 -0.59
C MET A 47 1.27 -5.86 -1.55
N VAL A 48 0.87 -6.85 -2.35
CA VAL A 48 1.71 -7.46 -3.39
C VAL A 48 1.28 -6.90 -4.74
N ILE A 49 1.99 -5.88 -5.22
CA ILE A 49 1.62 -5.14 -6.43
C ILE A 49 2.37 -5.71 -7.64
N PRO A 50 1.69 -6.41 -8.57
CA PRO A 50 2.33 -6.88 -9.79
C PRO A 50 2.69 -5.70 -10.69
N HIS A 51 3.92 -5.72 -11.19
CA HIS A 51 4.47 -4.78 -12.13
C HIS A 51 5.23 -5.53 -13.22
N GLY A 52 4.79 -5.41 -14.46
CA GLY A 52 5.56 -5.89 -15.59
C GLY A 52 6.76 -4.98 -15.79
N GLU A 53 7.98 -5.51 -15.67
CA GLU A 53 9.07 -4.95 -16.47
C GLU A 53 8.64 -5.15 -17.93
N GLU A 54 8.40 -4.05 -18.64
CA GLU A 54 7.73 -3.95 -19.94
C GLU A 54 6.19 -4.04 -19.89
N SER A 55 5.56 -2.89 -19.63
CA SER A 55 4.37 -2.51 -20.39
C SER A 55 4.73 -2.28 -21.87
N VAL A 56 5.23 -3.32 -22.54
CA VAL A 56 5.11 -3.45 -23.99
C VAL A 56 4.07 -4.53 -24.18
N VAL A 57 2.86 -4.10 -24.54
CA VAL A 57 1.81 -4.99 -25.01
C VAL A 57 2.41 -5.80 -26.17
N GLY A 58 2.75 -7.06 -25.93
CA GLY A 58 3.37 -7.96 -26.93
C GLY A 58 4.78 -8.49 -26.64
N ALA A 59 5.37 -8.27 -25.45
CA ALA A 59 6.64 -8.94 -25.10
C ALA A 59 6.41 -10.42 -24.72
N GLN A 60 6.91 -11.33 -25.55
CA GLN A 60 6.63 -12.77 -25.50
C GLN A 60 7.32 -13.53 -24.34
N ASN A 61 7.84 -12.83 -23.32
CA ASN A 61 8.57 -13.40 -22.17
C ASN A 61 8.65 -12.42 -20.98
N ALA A 62 7.63 -11.58 -20.77
CA ALA A 62 7.63 -10.62 -19.66
C ALA A 62 7.60 -11.36 -18.30
N THR A 63 8.70 -11.26 -17.53
CA THR A 63 8.72 -11.77 -16.15
C THR A 63 8.05 -10.74 -15.25
N VAL A 64 6.86 -11.06 -14.74
CA VAL A 64 6.16 -10.19 -13.77
C VAL A 64 7.01 -10.08 -12.50
N LYS A 65 7.41 -8.87 -12.14
CA LYS A 65 8.01 -8.57 -10.84
C LYS A 65 6.93 -8.00 -9.94
N CYS A 66 7.01 -8.23 -8.63
CA CYS A 66 6.06 -7.66 -7.70
C CYS A 66 6.76 -6.72 -6.73
N PHE A 67 6.16 -5.56 -6.51
CA PHE A 67 6.56 -4.64 -5.48
C PHE A 67 5.79 -4.92 -4.21
N TRP A 68 6.44 -4.65 -3.08
CA TRP A 68 5.75 -4.47 -1.82
C TRP A 68 5.12 -3.09 -1.78
N GLY A 69 3.84 -2.99 -1.40
CA GLY A 69 3.04 -1.75 -1.41
C GLY A 69 3.45 -0.70 -0.36
N VAL A 70 4.70 -0.71 0.10
CA VAL A 70 5.30 0.29 0.99
C VAL A 70 6.65 0.65 0.44
N PHE A 71 6.97 1.94 0.39
CA PHE A 71 8.27 2.47 0.01
C PHE A 71 8.59 3.68 0.90
N PRO A 72 9.88 3.98 1.14
CA PRO A 72 10.25 5.15 1.91
C PRO A 72 9.96 6.41 1.07
N PHE A 73 9.43 7.43 1.73
CA PHE A 73 9.25 8.74 1.12
C PHE A 73 9.57 9.80 2.16
N ASP A 74 10.46 10.72 1.81
CA ASP A 74 10.87 11.82 2.69
C ASP A 74 10.33 13.15 2.17
N PHE A 75 9.76 13.92 3.09
CA PHE A 75 9.25 15.27 2.83
C PHE A 75 10.21 16.36 3.31
N GLY A 76 11.45 16.02 3.67
CA GLY A 76 12.43 16.97 4.19
C GLY A 76 11.97 17.64 5.49
N GLY A 77 11.17 16.93 6.29
CA GLY A 77 10.56 17.44 7.52
C GLY A 77 9.25 18.23 7.36
N PHE A 78 8.80 18.51 6.13
CA PHE A 78 7.58 19.27 5.85
C PHE A 78 6.52 18.39 5.16
N GLY A 79 5.95 17.42 5.87
CA GLY A 79 4.92 16.56 5.30
C GLY A 79 4.29 15.57 6.29
N PRO A 80 3.32 14.76 5.83
CA PRO A 80 2.72 13.74 6.66
C PRO A 80 3.72 12.63 6.98
N SER A 81 3.59 12.00 8.16
CA SER A 81 4.41 10.85 8.52
C SER A 81 4.13 9.61 7.66
N TRP A 82 2.94 9.53 7.05
CA TRP A 82 2.52 8.42 6.21
C TRP A 82 1.62 8.91 5.08
N ILE A 83 1.79 8.31 3.89
CA ILE A 83 0.82 8.38 2.79
C ILE A 83 0.15 7.03 2.72
N ILE A 84 -1.17 7.00 2.88
CA ILE A 84 -1.96 5.78 2.77
C ILE A 84 -2.57 5.75 1.36
N GLY A 85 -1.85 5.13 0.42
CA GLY A 85 -2.18 5.14 -1.01
C GLY A 85 -2.97 3.93 -1.51
N ASP A 86 -2.64 3.50 -2.73
CA ASP A 86 -3.40 2.50 -3.51
C ASP A 86 -3.83 1.24 -2.76
N PRO A 87 -2.96 0.55 -1.98
CA PRO A 87 -3.37 -0.66 -1.27
C PRO A 87 -4.58 -0.45 -0.36
N PHE A 88 -4.63 0.71 0.32
CA PHE A 88 -5.73 1.04 1.21
C PHE A 88 -6.97 1.51 0.46
N ILE A 89 -6.80 2.39 -0.52
CA ILE A 89 -7.91 2.96 -1.29
C ILE A 89 -8.67 1.89 -2.08
N ARG A 90 -7.99 0.80 -2.49
CA ARG A 90 -8.62 -0.36 -3.14
C ARG A 90 -9.58 -1.12 -2.22
N GLN A 91 -9.28 -1.21 -0.93
CA GLN A 91 -10.08 -1.98 0.04
C GLN A 91 -11.03 -1.10 0.85
N TYR A 92 -10.74 0.20 0.97
CA TYR A 92 -11.51 1.15 1.74
C TYR A 92 -11.83 2.42 0.94
N CYS A 93 -13.11 2.73 0.80
CA CYS A 93 -13.56 4.01 0.26
C CYS A 93 -13.32 5.13 1.27
N SER A 94 -12.80 6.26 0.79
CA SER A 94 -12.58 7.46 1.59
C SER A 94 -13.64 8.51 1.26
N THR A 95 -14.40 8.94 2.26
CA THR A 95 -15.40 10.01 2.15
C THR A 95 -14.83 11.29 2.74
N TYR A 96 -14.77 12.34 1.94
CA TYR A 96 -14.23 13.63 2.35
C TYR A 96 -15.37 14.60 2.67
N ASP A 97 -15.63 14.80 3.96
CA ASP A 97 -16.61 15.77 4.44
C ASP A 97 -15.88 17.06 4.79
N VAL A 98 -15.68 17.90 3.76
CA VAL A 98 -14.90 19.15 3.83
C VAL A 98 -15.58 20.15 4.77
N VAL A 99 -16.91 20.21 4.77
CA VAL A 99 -17.68 21.15 5.62
C VAL A 99 -17.43 20.85 7.09
N ASN A 100 -17.48 19.58 7.48
CA ASN A 100 -17.24 19.15 8.86
C ASN A 100 -15.76 18.80 9.13
N LYS A 101 -14.86 19.04 8.17
CA LYS A 101 -13.41 18.82 8.29
C LYS A 101 -13.04 17.42 8.76
N ARG A 102 -13.68 16.39 8.20
CA ARG A 102 -13.46 14.99 8.58
C ARG A 102 -13.36 14.08 7.37
N ILE A 103 -12.68 12.96 7.56
CA ILE A 103 -12.57 11.88 6.58
C ILE A 103 -13.19 10.63 7.21
N GLY A 104 -14.08 9.99 6.47
CA GLY A 104 -14.66 8.70 6.83
C GLY A 104 -14.08 7.60 5.96
N PHE A 105 -13.98 6.39 6.52
CA PHE A 105 -13.55 5.21 5.78
C PHE A 105 -14.60 4.10 5.93
N SER A 106 -14.94 3.44 4.82
CA SER A 106 -15.82 2.28 4.77
C SER A 106 -15.21 1.22 3.86
N ALA A 107 -15.59 -0.05 4.02
CA ALA A 107 -15.19 -1.10 3.07
C ALA A 107 -15.62 -0.73 1.65
N ALA A 108 -14.76 -0.98 0.67
CA ALA A 108 -15.08 -0.82 -0.75
C ALA A 108 -15.94 -2.00 -1.23
N ASN A 109 -16.92 -1.72 -2.09
CA ASN A 109 -17.74 -2.78 -2.70
C ASN A 109 -16.86 -3.63 -3.64
N GLY A 110 -16.72 -4.92 -3.34
CA GLY A 110 -15.90 -5.86 -4.11
C GLY A 110 -14.53 -6.20 -3.48
N ALA A 111 -14.28 -5.76 -2.24
CA ALA A 111 -13.20 -6.26 -1.40
C ALA A 111 -13.41 -7.75 -1.02
#